data_AF-A0A5C3F2E7-F1
#
_entry.id   AF-A0A5C3F2E7-F1
#
_cell.length_a   1.000
_cell.length_b   1.000
_cell.length_c   1.000
_cell.angle_alpha   90.00
_cell.angle_beta   90.00
_cell.angle_gamma   90.00
#
_symmetry.space_group_name_H-M   'P 1'
#
loop_
_entity.id
_entity.type
_entity.pdbx_description
1 polymer ?
#
loop_
_entity_poly.entity_id
_entity_poly.type
_entity_poly.pdbx_seq_one_letter_code
_entity_poly.pdbx_strand_id
1 'polypeptide(L)'
;MAAATSTTRRFIALATTTSLPLISLRAAGATSAVASSSRLRTFASSASVLLPETLSSSSPAAPAAARPIPPPRPNLSTPVEFLTAISTPRRDLASNSSAVTALGQDWSAIFTVKSEDLKKAGLGPKDRKYLLWAIEKLRQGQHPQEFAFQPKPKKKVRGWGPRVQTAERIRVRGRKRPGEK
;
A
#
# COMPACT_ATOMS: atom_id res chain seq x y z
N MET A 1 -31.86 -41.09 26.46
CA MET A 1 -32.27 -40.32 27.66
C MET A 1 -31.31 -40.61 28.79
N ALA A 2 -30.49 -39.65 29.20
CA ALA A 2 -29.99 -39.45 30.57
C ALA A 2 -28.98 -38.29 30.56
N ALA A 3 -29.14 -37.39 31.54
CA ALA A 3 -28.56 -36.06 31.64
C ALA A 3 -27.39 -35.98 32.65
N ALA A 4 -26.94 -34.74 32.90
CA ALA A 4 -26.05 -34.23 33.96
C ALA A 4 -24.55 -34.20 33.62
N THR A 5 -23.75 -33.15 33.90
CA THR A 5 -23.90 -32.03 34.85
C THR A 5 -22.89 -30.91 34.56
N SER A 6 -23.30 -29.67 34.88
CA SER A 6 -22.53 -28.42 34.84
C SER A 6 -21.26 -28.44 35.69
N THR A 7 -20.18 -27.81 35.19
CA THR A 7 -19.00 -27.42 36.00
C THR A 7 -18.86 -25.91 36.07
N THR A 8 -19.08 -25.42 37.29
CA THR A 8 -18.84 -24.07 37.81
C THR A 8 -17.34 -23.79 37.92
N ARG A 9 -16.88 -22.59 37.51
CA ARG A 9 -15.78 -21.95 38.22
C ARG A 9 -15.89 -20.43 38.25
N ARG A 10 -15.76 -19.92 39.47
CA ARG A 10 -15.99 -18.58 39.98
C ARG A 10 -14.84 -17.61 39.64
N PHE A 11 -15.21 -16.33 39.53
CA PHE A 11 -14.59 -15.10 40.06
C PHE A 11 -13.06 -14.99 40.23
N ILE A 12 -12.50 -13.79 39.98
CA ILE A 12 -11.82 -12.93 40.98
C ILE A 12 -11.32 -11.59 40.36
N ALA A 13 -11.54 -10.52 41.14
CA ALA A 13 -10.89 -9.19 41.28
C ALA A 13 -10.74 -8.22 40.07
N LEU A 14 -11.13 -6.94 40.11
CA LEU A 14 -10.97 -5.79 41.03
C LEU A 14 -9.57 -5.15 41.10
N ALA A 15 -9.60 -3.80 41.06
CA ALA A 15 -8.60 -2.80 41.50
C ALA A 15 -7.54 -2.40 40.45
N THR A 16 -7.03 -1.16 40.30
CA THR A 16 -7.21 0.16 40.94
C THR A 16 -6.34 1.20 40.19
N THR A 17 -6.76 2.48 40.19
CA THR A 17 -6.01 3.76 40.24
C THR A 17 -4.47 3.76 40.27
N THR A 18 -3.82 4.66 39.51
CA THR A 18 -2.57 5.43 39.82
C THR A 18 -2.41 6.51 38.72
N SER A 19 -2.54 7.83 38.90
CA SER A 19 -1.88 8.85 39.76
C SER A 19 -0.55 9.44 39.22
N LEU A 20 -0.65 10.67 38.66
CA LEU A 20 0.27 11.83 38.71
C LEU A 20 1.68 11.76 38.04
N PRO A 21 2.46 12.87 37.90
CA PRO A 21 2.15 14.30 37.63
C PRO A 21 3.06 14.99 36.55
N LEU A 22 2.68 16.24 36.21
CA LEU A 22 3.45 17.46 35.90
C LEU A 22 5.00 17.44 36.01
N ILE A 23 5.71 18.18 35.13
CA ILE A 23 7.10 18.75 35.16
C ILE A 23 7.70 18.62 33.73
N SER A 24 8.43 19.54 33.08
CA SER A 24 8.93 20.90 33.36
C SER A 24 9.61 21.44 32.08
N LEU A 25 9.70 22.77 32.03
CA LEU A 25 10.63 23.68 31.33
C LEU A 25 11.70 23.11 30.37
N ARG A 26 11.92 23.79 29.23
CA ARG A 26 13.01 24.79 29.03
C ARG A 26 13.52 24.85 27.56
N ALA A 27 13.37 26.05 27.01
CA ALA A 27 14.32 26.84 26.22
C ALA A 27 14.85 26.43 24.83
N ALA A 28 15.04 27.52 24.08
CA ALA A 28 16.18 27.87 23.23
C ALA A 28 16.14 27.43 21.76
N GLY A 29 16.24 28.43 20.88
CA GLY A 29 16.69 28.22 19.51
C GLY A 29 16.11 29.17 18.46
N ALA A 30 16.08 30.49 18.72
CA ALA A 30 15.97 31.44 17.62
C ALA A 30 17.27 31.38 16.79
N THR A 31 17.20 30.91 15.56
CA THR A 31 18.29 30.99 14.59
C THR A 31 17.94 32.05 13.55
N SER A 32 18.65 33.18 13.61
CA SER A 32 18.68 34.17 12.54
C SER A 32 19.64 33.68 11.45
N ALA A 33 19.13 33.52 10.23
CA ALA A 33 19.93 33.26 9.05
C ALA A 33 20.10 34.58 8.28
N VAL A 34 21.34 35.03 8.14
CA VAL A 34 21.76 36.18 7.32
C VAL A 34 22.82 35.70 6.33
N ALA A 35 22.87 36.40 5.19
CA ALA A 35 23.82 36.35 4.08
C ALA A 35 23.41 35.37 2.95
N SER A 36 22.71 35.85 1.91
CA SER A 36 23.21 36.68 0.80
C SER A 36 24.45 36.11 0.11
N SER A 37 24.23 35.50 -1.05
CA SER A 37 25.22 35.43 -2.11
C SER A 37 24.49 35.44 -3.45
N SER A 38 24.39 36.64 -3.99
CA SER A 38 24.03 36.96 -5.35
C SER A 38 25.02 36.31 -6.33
N ARG A 39 24.53 35.38 -7.15
CA ARG A 39 25.20 34.99 -8.39
C ARG A 39 24.35 35.44 -9.55
N LEU A 40 24.69 36.59 -10.11
CA LEU A 40 24.21 37.02 -11.41
C LEU A 40 24.74 36.03 -12.44
N ARG A 41 23.86 35.22 -13.03
CA ARG A 41 24.13 34.53 -14.28
C ARG A 41 23.43 35.31 -15.38
N THR A 42 24.19 36.11 -16.08
CA THR A 42 23.87 36.56 -17.42
C THR A 42 23.87 35.33 -18.33
N PHE A 43 22.73 35.05 -18.97
CA PHE A 43 22.70 34.18 -20.14
C PHE A 43 21.93 34.86 -21.26
N ALA A 44 22.52 34.66 -22.44
CA ALA A 44 22.37 35.44 -23.65
C ALA A 44 21.04 35.26 -24.36
N SER A 45 20.77 36.28 -25.16
CA SER A 45 19.69 36.51 -26.10
C SER A 45 19.51 35.41 -27.18
N SER A 46 18.24 35.22 -27.53
CA SER A 46 17.68 34.96 -28.88
C SER A 46 18.14 33.77 -29.73
N ALA A 47 17.19 32.87 -29.99
CA ALA A 47 16.83 32.45 -31.36
C ALA A 47 15.45 31.80 -31.34
N SER A 48 14.43 32.50 -31.87
CA SER A 48 13.11 31.95 -32.14
C SER A 48 13.21 31.01 -33.34
N VAL A 49 13.18 29.70 -33.10
CA VAL A 49 12.99 28.70 -34.16
C VAL A 49 11.49 28.39 -34.22
N LEU A 50 10.82 28.93 -35.24
CA LEU A 50 9.45 28.58 -35.63
C LEU A 50 9.43 27.11 -36.07
N LEU A 51 8.76 26.26 -35.28
CA LEU A 51 8.39 24.90 -35.69
C LEU A 51 6.94 24.90 -36.19
N PRO A 52 6.64 24.23 -37.31
CA PRO A 52 5.28 24.11 -37.81
C PRO A 52 4.44 23.21 -36.90
N GLU A 53 3.29 23.71 -36.44
CA GLU A 53 2.25 22.93 -35.77
C GLU A 53 1.68 21.91 -36.75
N THR A 54 2.12 20.66 -36.67
CA THR A 54 1.45 19.55 -37.34
C THR A 54 0.16 19.24 -36.59
N LEU A 55 -0.96 19.55 -37.24
CA LEU A 55 -2.33 19.23 -36.84
C LEU A 55 -2.43 17.82 -36.25
N SER A 56 -2.74 17.74 -34.95
CA SER A 56 -3.13 16.51 -34.30
C SER A 56 -4.46 16.04 -34.89
N SER A 57 -4.40 15.07 -35.81
CA SER A 57 -5.58 14.32 -36.22
C SER A 57 -6.07 13.50 -35.01
N SER A 58 -7.12 13.96 -34.34
CA SER A 58 -7.79 13.17 -33.32
C SER A 58 -8.46 11.97 -34.00
N SER A 59 -7.78 10.82 -34.00
CA SER A 59 -8.36 9.55 -34.44
C SER A 59 -9.58 9.27 -33.56
N PRO A 60 -10.78 9.06 -34.13
CA PRO A 60 -11.92 8.62 -33.35
C PRO A 60 -11.58 7.27 -32.71
N ALA A 61 -11.65 7.21 -31.39
CA ALA A 61 -11.42 5.99 -30.63
C ALA A 61 -12.42 4.93 -31.10
N ALA A 62 -11.92 3.85 -31.71
CA ALA A 62 -12.74 2.69 -32.05
C ALA A 62 -13.53 2.24 -30.80
N PRO A 63 -14.83 1.88 -30.95
CA PRO A 63 -15.61 1.40 -29.82
C PRO A 63 -14.88 0.20 -29.21
N ALA A 64 -14.52 0.33 -27.93
CA ALA A 64 -13.80 -0.71 -27.22
C ALA A 64 -14.61 -2.00 -27.27
N ALA A 65 -14.16 -2.97 -28.06
CA ALA A 65 -14.78 -4.28 -28.15
C ALA A 65 -15.02 -4.82 -26.73
N ALA A 66 -16.23 -5.36 -26.50
CA ALA A 66 -16.59 -5.94 -25.21
C ALA A 66 -15.51 -6.96 -24.81
N ARG A 67 -14.79 -6.68 -23.72
CA ARG A 67 -13.66 -7.52 -23.30
C ARG A 67 -14.21 -8.89 -22.90
N PRO A 68 -13.69 -9.99 -23.46
CA PRO A 68 -14.19 -11.32 -23.14
C PRO A 68 -14.03 -11.61 -21.64
N ILE A 69 -15.06 -12.21 -21.06
CA ILE A 69 -15.05 -12.67 -19.67
C ILE A 69 -14.31 -14.01 -19.63
N PRO A 70 -13.24 -14.14 -18.84
CA PRO A 70 -12.53 -15.41 -18.75
C PRO A 70 -13.40 -16.46 -18.03
N PRO A 71 -13.36 -17.73 -18.45
CA PRO A 71 -14.07 -18.80 -17.76
C PRO A 71 -13.54 -18.95 -16.32
N PRO A 72 -14.41 -19.35 -15.37
CA PRO A 72 -14.00 -19.61 -13.99
C PRO A 72 -12.97 -20.75 -13.94
N ARG A 73 -11.97 -20.61 -13.07
CA ARG A 73 -10.85 -21.55 -12.91
C ARG A 73 -11.06 -22.39 -11.65
N PRO A 74 -10.50 -23.62 -11.58
CA PRO A 74 -10.52 -24.38 -10.33
C PRO A 74 -9.85 -23.55 -9.21
N ASN A 75 -10.52 -23.44 -8.05
CA ASN A 75 -10.12 -22.65 -6.88
C ASN A 75 -10.31 -21.12 -6.98
N LEU A 76 -10.92 -20.62 -8.05
CA LEU A 76 -11.25 -19.20 -8.25
C LEU A 76 -12.61 -19.08 -8.94
N SER A 77 -13.60 -19.80 -8.44
CA SER A 77 -14.95 -19.78 -9.03
C SER A 77 -15.81 -18.68 -8.42
N THR A 78 -15.52 -18.32 -7.17
CA THR A 78 -16.28 -17.31 -6.43
C THR A 78 -15.51 -15.98 -6.34
N PRO A 79 -16.22 -14.83 -6.33
CA PRO A 79 -15.59 -13.53 -6.09
C PRO A 79 -14.84 -13.47 -4.75
N VAL A 80 -15.34 -14.18 -3.74
CA VAL A 80 -14.73 -14.26 -2.41
C VAL A 80 -13.38 -14.99 -2.46
N GLU A 81 -13.32 -16.14 -3.15
CA GLU A 81 -12.06 -16.86 -3.40
C GLU A 81 -11.05 -16.00 -4.17
N PHE A 82 -11.53 -15.23 -5.14
CA PHE A 82 -10.66 -14.30 -5.85
C PHE A 82 -10.10 -13.23 -4.90
N LEU A 83 -10.94 -12.60 -4.08
CA LEU A 83 -10.54 -11.57 -3.13
C LEU A 83 -9.56 -12.09 -2.07
N THR A 84 -9.76 -13.32 -1.58
CA THR A 84 -8.82 -13.97 -0.65
C THR A 84 -7.50 -14.27 -1.33
N ALA A 85 -7.51 -14.77 -2.57
CA ALA A 85 -6.29 -15.07 -3.33
C ALA A 85 -5.44 -13.82 -3.64
N ILE A 86 -6.06 -12.66 -3.87
CA ILE A 86 -5.34 -11.39 -4.13
C ILE A 86 -5.02 -10.60 -2.86
N SER A 87 -5.57 -10.99 -1.72
CA SER A 87 -5.32 -10.34 -0.43
C SER A 87 -3.86 -10.52 -0.02
N THR A 88 -3.27 -9.45 0.52
CA THR A 88 -1.88 -9.46 1.01
C THR A 88 -1.89 -8.86 2.41
N PRO A 89 -0.89 -9.14 3.27
CA PRO A 89 -0.83 -8.56 4.62
C PRO A 89 -0.84 -7.03 4.68
N ARG A 90 -0.61 -6.36 3.56
CA ARG A 90 -0.66 -4.90 3.44
C ARG A 90 -2.02 -4.39 2.90
N ARG A 91 -2.82 -5.27 2.30
CA ARG A 91 -4.11 -4.99 1.67
C ARG A 91 -5.06 -6.18 1.87
N ASP A 92 -5.87 -6.09 2.92
CA ASP A 92 -6.83 -7.12 3.29
C ASP A 92 -8.16 -6.89 2.57
N LEU A 93 -8.27 -7.33 1.32
CA LEU A 93 -9.49 -7.14 0.52
C LEU A 93 -10.62 -8.11 0.90
N ALA A 94 -10.28 -9.29 1.42
CA ALA A 94 -11.27 -10.29 1.85
C ALA A 94 -12.04 -9.88 3.10
N SER A 95 -11.41 -9.16 4.03
CA SER A 95 -12.04 -8.67 5.26
C SER A 95 -12.80 -7.36 5.05
N ASN A 96 -12.55 -6.66 3.95
CA ASN A 96 -13.25 -5.41 3.62
C ASN A 96 -14.63 -5.72 3.04
N SER A 97 -15.67 -5.57 3.87
CA SER A 97 -17.07 -5.79 3.48
C SER A 97 -17.48 -5.00 2.23
N SER A 98 -16.95 -3.78 2.06
CA SER A 98 -17.20 -2.95 0.88
C SER A 98 -16.73 -3.57 -0.43
N ALA A 99 -15.60 -4.29 -0.43
CA ALA A 99 -15.07 -4.93 -1.63
C ALA A 99 -15.89 -6.15 -2.04
N VAL A 100 -16.35 -6.94 -1.05
CA VAL A 100 -17.21 -8.10 -1.27
C VAL A 100 -18.57 -7.65 -1.82
N THR A 101 -19.20 -6.64 -1.21
CA THR A 101 -20.49 -6.12 -1.66
C THR A 101 -20.42 -5.51 -3.05
N ALA A 102 -19.33 -4.81 -3.40
CA ALA A 102 -19.20 -4.16 -4.69
C ALA A 102 -19.00 -5.13 -5.86
N LEU A 103 -18.41 -6.31 -5.61
CA LEU A 103 -18.18 -7.33 -6.63
C LEU A 103 -19.38 -8.27 -6.82
N GLY A 104 -20.27 -8.35 -5.82
CA GLY A 104 -21.41 -9.26 -5.84
C GLY A 104 -21.00 -10.71 -5.63
N GLN A 105 -21.93 -11.63 -5.90
CA GLN A 105 -21.73 -13.08 -5.75
C GLN A 105 -21.38 -13.77 -7.07
N ASP A 106 -21.65 -13.11 -8.20
CA ASP A 106 -21.50 -13.70 -9.53
C ASP A 106 -20.11 -13.46 -10.14
N TRP A 107 -19.57 -14.47 -10.81
CA TRP A 107 -18.28 -14.39 -11.49
C TRP A 107 -18.26 -13.33 -12.61
N SER A 108 -19.35 -13.21 -13.37
CA SER A 108 -19.49 -12.23 -14.46
C SER A 108 -19.57 -10.79 -13.95
N ALA A 109 -20.13 -10.58 -12.76
CA ALA A 109 -20.27 -9.25 -12.15
C ALA A 109 -18.90 -8.61 -11.91
N ILE A 110 -17.91 -9.40 -11.46
CA ILE A 110 -16.52 -8.96 -11.23
C ILE A 110 -15.95 -8.18 -12.41
N PHE A 111 -16.17 -8.68 -13.63
CA PHE A 111 -15.56 -8.12 -14.84
C PHE A 111 -16.29 -6.89 -15.39
N THR A 112 -17.49 -6.60 -14.87
CA THR A 112 -18.34 -5.48 -15.29
C THR A 112 -18.14 -4.24 -14.41
N VAL A 113 -17.64 -4.43 -13.17
CA VAL A 113 -17.47 -3.35 -12.19
C VAL A 113 -16.55 -2.24 -12.70
N LYS A 114 -17.00 -0.99 -12.57
CA LYS A 114 -16.20 0.20 -12.91
C LYS A 114 -15.64 0.87 -11.66
N SER A 115 -14.69 1.78 -11.86
CA SER A 115 -14.08 2.56 -10.77
C SER A 115 -15.08 3.42 -9.98
N GLU A 116 -16.17 3.83 -10.62
CA GLU A 116 -17.23 4.63 -10.01
C GLU A 116 -18.04 3.82 -9.01
N ASP A 117 -18.37 2.58 -9.35
CA ASP A 117 -19.14 1.67 -8.50
C ASP A 117 -18.33 1.32 -7.24
N LEU A 118 -17.03 1.05 -7.41
CA LEU A 118 -16.11 0.84 -6.29
C LEU A 118 -15.93 2.10 -5.41
N LYS A 119 -16.03 3.30 -6.00
CA LYS A 119 -15.99 4.55 -5.24
C LYS A 119 -17.26 4.74 -4.42
N LYS A 120 -18.43 4.45 -5.01
CA LYS A 120 -19.73 4.48 -4.30
C LYS A 120 -19.77 3.48 -3.15
N ALA A 121 -19.15 2.31 -3.32
CA ALA A 121 -18.98 1.32 -2.26
C ALA A 121 -18.00 1.72 -1.14
N GLY A 122 -17.27 2.83 -1.28
CA GLY A 122 -16.38 3.35 -0.25
C GLY A 122 -14.95 2.79 -0.26
N LEU A 123 -14.50 2.10 -1.32
CA LEU A 123 -13.11 1.64 -1.39
C LEU A 123 -12.16 2.82 -1.57
N GLY A 124 -10.98 2.76 -0.94
CA GLY A 124 -9.92 3.75 -1.11
C GLY A 124 -9.33 3.74 -2.54
N PRO A 125 -8.77 4.87 -3.04
CA PRO A 125 -8.25 4.95 -4.41
C PRO A 125 -7.19 3.90 -4.77
N LYS A 126 -6.35 3.53 -3.79
CA LYS A 126 -5.30 2.52 -3.96
C LYS A 126 -5.87 1.12 -4.17
N ASP A 127 -6.92 0.78 -3.44
CA ASP A 127 -7.55 -0.53 -3.48
C ASP A 127 -8.39 -0.67 -4.74
N ARG A 128 -9.11 0.39 -5.15
CA ARG A 128 -9.82 0.42 -6.45
C ARG A 128 -8.89 0.19 -7.63
N LYS A 129 -7.75 0.91 -7.66
CA LYS A 129 -6.76 0.77 -8.75
C LYS A 129 -6.14 -0.63 -8.78
N TYR A 130 -5.86 -1.20 -7.61
CA TYR A 130 -5.30 -2.54 -7.50
C TYR A 130 -6.30 -3.61 -7.93
N LEU A 131 -7.56 -3.50 -7.50
CA LEU A 131 -8.62 -4.45 -7.82
C LEU A 131 -8.88 -4.51 -9.33
N LEU A 132 -9.04 -3.34 -9.98
CA LEU A 132 -9.21 -3.28 -11.44
C LEU A 132 -7.99 -3.83 -12.20
N TRP A 133 -6.79 -3.56 -11.71
CA TRP A 133 -5.56 -4.13 -12.27
C TRP A 133 -5.53 -5.66 -12.12
N ALA A 134 -5.91 -6.19 -10.95
CA ALA A 134 -5.96 -7.63 -10.69
C ALA A 134 -7.00 -8.35 -11.58
N ILE A 135 -8.17 -7.75 -11.80
CA ILE A 135 -9.17 -8.26 -12.75
C ILE A 135 -8.59 -8.30 -14.17
N GLU A 136 -7.86 -7.26 -14.58
CA GLU A 136 -7.23 -7.23 -15.90
C GLU A 136 -6.12 -8.30 -16.03
N LYS A 137 -5.41 -8.60 -14.94
CA LYS A 137 -4.45 -9.71 -14.91
C LYS A 137 -5.11 -11.08 -15.06
N LEU A 138 -6.29 -11.28 -14.50
CA LEU A 138 -7.09 -12.48 -14.74
C LEU A 138 -7.52 -12.59 -16.21
N ARG A 139 -7.91 -11.48 -16.85
CA ARG A 139 -8.23 -11.48 -18.29
C ARG A 139 -7.02 -11.86 -19.16
N GLN A 140 -5.83 -11.46 -18.76
CA GLN A 140 -4.57 -11.85 -19.41
C GLN A 140 -4.17 -13.30 -19.12
N GLY A 141 -4.93 -13.99 -18.27
CA GLY A 141 -4.72 -15.39 -17.95
C GLY A 141 -3.71 -15.66 -16.84
N GLN A 142 -3.19 -14.64 -16.15
CA GLN A 142 -2.25 -14.81 -15.04
C GLN A 142 -2.95 -15.31 -13.78
N HIS A 143 -2.27 -16.12 -12.98
CA HIS A 143 -2.83 -16.64 -11.74
C HIS A 143 -2.68 -15.61 -10.59
N PRO A 144 -3.69 -15.41 -9.71
CA PRO A 144 -3.62 -14.46 -8.58
C PRO A 144 -2.36 -14.57 -7.72
N GLN A 145 -1.91 -15.79 -7.45
CA GLN A 145 -0.71 -16.05 -6.65
C GLN A 145 0.58 -15.56 -7.31
N GLU A 146 0.62 -15.46 -8.64
CA GLU A 146 1.81 -15.01 -9.37
C GLU A 146 2.00 -13.51 -9.29
N PHE A 147 0.90 -12.73 -9.30
CA PHE A 147 0.96 -11.27 -9.32
C PHE A 147 0.71 -10.63 -7.95
N ALA A 148 0.07 -11.34 -7.02
CA ALA A 148 -0.11 -10.90 -5.64
C ALA A 148 1.21 -11.05 -4.86
N PHE A 149 2.17 -10.18 -5.13
CA PHE A 149 3.46 -10.22 -4.45
C PHE A 149 3.32 -9.90 -2.96
N GLN A 150 3.96 -10.74 -2.15
CA GLN A 150 4.06 -10.51 -0.71
C GLN A 150 4.79 -9.19 -0.43
N PRO A 151 4.43 -8.50 0.68
CA PRO A 151 5.10 -7.27 1.07
C PRO A 151 6.59 -7.56 1.28
N LYS A 152 7.43 -6.74 0.63
CA LYS A 152 8.89 -6.83 0.82
C LYS A 152 9.19 -6.73 2.32
N PRO A 153 10.07 -7.61 2.85
CA PRO A 153 10.41 -7.58 4.26
C PRO A 153 10.92 -6.18 4.64
N LYS A 154 10.57 -5.73 5.85
CA LYS A 154 11.01 -4.42 6.33
C LYS A 154 12.53 -4.37 6.32
N LYS A 155 13.08 -3.34 5.68
CA LYS A 155 14.53 -3.12 5.68
C LYS A 155 15.05 -3.04 7.13
N LYS A 156 15.93 -3.95 7.50
CA LYS A 156 16.57 -3.98 8.83
C LYS A 156 17.52 -2.79 9.03
N VAL A 157 18.22 -2.39 7.97
CA VAL A 157 19.28 -1.37 8.01
C VAL A 157 18.93 -0.17 7.12
N ARG A 158 18.83 1.03 7.69
CA ARG A 158 18.56 2.29 6.96
C ARG A 158 19.86 3.07 6.73
N GLY A 159 20.73 2.57 5.86
CA GLY A 159 21.94 3.27 5.42
C GLY A 159 22.80 2.43 4.50
N TRP A 160 23.81 3.04 3.89
CA TRP A 160 24.82 2.37 3.08
C TRP A 160 26.19 2.59 3.75
N GLY A 161 26.95 1.50 3.90
CA GLY A 161 28.30 1.56 4.43
C GLY A 161 28.63 0.43 5.40
N PRO A 162 29.93 0.09 5.54
CA PRO A 162 30.40 -0.99 6.40
C PRO A 162 29.94 -0.85 7.86
N ARG A 163 29.75 0.39 8.33
CA ARG A 163 29.32 0.71 9.70
C ARG A 163 27.83 0.46 9.96
N VAL A 164 27.02 0.31 8.92
CA VAL A 164 25.56 0.34 9.02
C VAL A 164 24.96 -1.03 8.64
N GLN A 165 25.60 -1.77 7.73
CA GLN A 165 25.10 -3.03 7.18
C GLN A 165 25.24 -4.26 8.09
N THR A 166 26.24 -4.28 8.97
CA THR A 166 26.49 -5.41 9.88
C THR A 166 26.37 -4.92 11.31
N ALA A 167 25.35 -5.38 12.04
CA ALA A 167 25.15 -5.04 13.45
C ALA A 167 26.32 -5.52 14.33
N GLU A 168 27.10 -6.47 13.83
CA GLU A 168 28.36 -6.94 14.37
C GLU A 168 29.42 -6.80 13.25
N ARG A 169 30.68 -6.47 13.55
CA ARG A 169 31.83 -7.00 12.78
C ARG A 169 32.47 -6.23 11.60
N ILE A 170 32.34 -4.89 11.49
CA ILE A 170 33.41 -4.11 10.80
C ILE A 170 33.87 -2.98 11.73
N ARG A 171 34.87 -3.31 12.56
CA ARG A 171 35.60 -2.33 13.37
C ARG A 171 36.59 -1.62 12.45
N VAL A 172 36.42 -0.32 12.24
CA VAL A 172 37.48 0.50 11.62
C VAL A 172 38.65 0.52 12.61
N ARG A 173 39.78 -0.12 12.24
CA ARG A 173 40.98 -0.26 13.09
C ARG A 173 40.80 -1.09 14.38
N GLY A 174 39.86 -2.02 14.41
CA GLY A 174 39.75 -2.98 15.52
C GLY A 174 39.22 -2.43 16.86
N ARG A 175 38.92 -1.13 16.98
CA ARG A 175 38.35 -0.53 18.22
C ARG A 175 36.81 -0.69 18.27
N LYS A 176 36.29 -1.03 19.46
CA LYS A 176 34.84 -1.01 19.79
C LYS A 176 34.30 0.43 19.72
N ARG A 177 32.99 0.61 19.52
CA ARG A 177 32.39 1.94 19.59
C ARG A 177 32.39 2.43 21.05
N PRO A 178 32.61 3.74 21.31
CA PRO A 178 32.31 4.30 22.62
C PRO A 178 30.82 4.11 22.91
N GLY A 179 30.48 3.39 23.99
CA GLY A 179 29.11 3.05 24.39
C GLY A 179 28.66 1.61 24.05
N GLU A 180 29.50 0.80 23.41
CA GLU A 180 29.26 -0.64 23.16
C GLU A 180 29.74 -1.44 24.39
N LYS A 181 28.84 -2.04 25.18
CA LYS A 181 29.21 -2.96 26.29
C LYS A 181 29.75 -4.27 25.71
#